data_AF-A0A2P6GCT3-F1
#
_entry.id   AF-A0A2P6GCT3-F1
#
_cell.length_a   1.000
_cell.length_b   1.000
_cell.length_c   1.000
_cell.angle_alpha   90.00
_cell.angle_beta   90.00
_cell.angle_gamma   90.00
#
_symmetry.space_group_name_H-M   'P 1'
#
loop_
_entity.id
_entity.type
_entity.pdbx_description
1 polymer ?
#
loop_
_entity_poly.entity_id
_entity_poly.type
_entity_poly.pdbx_seq_one_letter_code
_entity_poly.pdbx_strand_id
1 'polypeptide(L)'
;MAEQNENYKNDTLDENSKIDSTPYLKIAEHGRSSRTKALKLKIEDVIVAVDGTEFRSTSDNLVDLLSSEEHGKWLLTIFRDGQFFEVFTIGPLGGVLKFTSDD
;
A
#
# COMPACT_ATOMS: atom_id res chain seq x y z
N MET A 1 10.73 -4.79 52.90
CA MET A 1 9.68 -4.83 51.86
C MET A 1 10.34 -4.28 50.61
N ALA A 2 10.80 -5.18 49.73
CA ALA A 2 11.56 -4.81 48.54
C ALA A 2 10.58 -4.73 47.37
N GLU A 3 10.29 -3.52 46.89
CA GLU A 3 9.55 -3.33 45.64
C GLU A 3 10.57 -3.32 44.50
N GLN A 4 10.47 -4.36 43.66
CA GLN A 4 11.28 -4.55 42.48
C GLN A 4 10.79 -3.59 41.40
N ASN A 5 11.60 -2.59 41.05
CA ASN A 5 11.35 -1.75 39.88
C ASN A 5 11.68 -2.55 38.62
N GLU A 6 10.64 -2.94 37.88
CA GLU A 6 10.76 -3.59 36.60
C GLU A 6 11.44 -2.66 35.59
N ASN A 7 12.60 -3.10 35.13
CA ASN A 7 13.40 -2.47 34.10
C ASN A 7 12.69 -2.66 32.75
N TYR A 8 11.87 -1.67 32.35
CA TYR A 8 11.36 -1.58 30.99
C TYR A 8 12.56 -1.40 30.05
N LYS A 9 12.97 -2.52 29.43
CA LYS A 9 13.88 -2.51 28.30
C LYS A 9 13.27 -1.61 27.24
N ASN A 10 13.87 -0.45 27.04
CA ASN A 10 13.67 0.32 25.82
C ASN A 10 14.17 -0.55 24.67
N ASP A 11 13.25 -1.23 23.99
CA ASP A 11 13.48 -1.68 22.62
C ASP A 11 13.83 -0.42 21.84
N THR A 12 15.12 -0.29 21.54
CA THR A 12 15.62 0.66 20.57
C THR A 12 14.90 0.38 19.27
N LEU A 13 13.88 1.18 18.98
CA LEU A 13 13.39 1.36 17.62
C LEU A 13 14.61 1.79 16.80
N ASP A 14 15.09 0.89 15.95
CA ASP A 14 16.12 1.18 14.96
C ASP A 14 15.68 2.42 14.16
N GLU A 15 16.19 3.59 14.53
CA GLU A 15 16.08 4.86 13.79
C GLU A 15 16.95 4.81 12.52
N ASN A 16 16.74 3.80 11.70
CA ASN A 16 17.23 3.74 10.33
C ASN A 16 16.10 3.40 9.37
N SER A 17 14.88 3.87 9.67
CA SER A 17 13.88 4.08 8.63
C SER A 17 14.38 5.21 7.75
N LYS A 18 15.21 4.87 6.75
CA LYS A 18 15.34 5.71 5.55
C LYS A 18 13.92 6.09 5.18
N ILE A 19 13.61 7.38 5.24
CA ILE A 19 12.36 7.88 4.69
C ILE A 19 12.48 7.58 3.20
N ASP A 20 11.86 6.48 2.77
CA ASP A 20 11.85 6.08 1.37
C ASP A 20 11.17 7.21 0.60
N SER A 21 11.99 8.04 -0.06
CA SER A 21 11.55 9.19 -0.84
C SER A 21 10.85 8.78 -2.14
N THR A 22 10.72 7.47 -2.37
CA THR A 22 9.96 6.90 -3.47
C THR A 22 8.51 7.39 -3.39
N PRO A 23 8.00 8.07 -4.43
CA PRO A 23 6.61 8.49 -4.51
C PRO A 23 5.65 7.30 -4.48
N TYR A 24 4.40 7.53 -4.08
CA TYR A 24 3.36 6.51 -4.13
C TYR A 24 2.87 6.27 -5.56
N LEU A 25 2.12 5.20 -5.75
CA LEU A 25 1.43 4.93 -7.01
C LEU A 25 0.01 5.47 -6.97
N LYS A 26 -0.39 6.18 -8.03
CA LYS A 26 -1.76 6.62 -8.30
C LYS A 26 -2.35 5.93 -9.52
N ILE A 27 -3.67 5.77 -9.54
CA ILE A 27 -4.38 5.28 -10.71
C ILE A 27 -4.45 6.37 -11.76
N ALA A 28 -3.73 6.18 -12.87
CA ALA A 28 -3.75 7.10 -14.00
C ALA A 28 -4.84 6.74 -15.02
N GLU A 29 -5.05 5.44 -15.27
CA GLU A 29 -6.06 4.97 -16.22
C GLU A 29 -6.66 3.62 -15.83
N HIS A 30 -7.94 3.42 -16.17
CA HIS A 30 -8.60 2.14 -15.99
C HIS A 30 -8.44 1.23 -17.21
N GLY A 31 -7.98 -0.01 -17.01
CA GLY A 31 -7.98 -1.04 -18.05
C GLY A 31 -9.41 -1.41 -18.50
N ARG A 32 -9.54 -1.96 -19.72
CA ARG A 32 -10.83 -2.33 -20.33
C ARG A 32 -11.66 -3.26 -19.43
N SER A 33 -11.04 -4.33 -18.93
CA SER A 33 -11.58 -5.30 -17.97
C SER A 33 -10.73 -5.31 -16.70
N SER A 34 -10.64 -4.17 -16.03
CA SER A 34 -9.80 -3.97 -14.84
C SER A 34 -10.56 -4.15 -13.53
N ARG A 35 -9.83 -4.58 -12.49
CA ARG A 35 -10.35 -4.58 -11.12
C ARG A 35 -10.43 -3.18 -10.55
N THR A 36 -9.63 -2.22 -11.04
CA THR A 36 -9.79 -0.81 -10.64
C THR A 36 -11.23 -0.31 -10.85
N LYS A 37 -11.89 -0.70 -11.95
CA LYS A 37 -13.33 -0.42 -12.16
C LYS A 37 -14.23 -1.24 -11.23
N ALA A 38 -13.97 -2.54 -11.09
CA ALA A 38 -14.79 -3.44 -10.26
C ALA A 38 -14.80 -3.02 -8.78
N LEU A 39 -13.67 -2.51 -8.29
CA LEU A 39 -13.46 -2.01 -6.93
C LEU A 39 -13.91 -0.55 -6.77
N LYS A 40 -14.47 0.06 -7.82
CA LYS A 40 -14.92 1.47 -7.85
C LYS A 40 -13.82 2.46 -7.45
N LEU A 41 -12.57 2.11 -7.73
CA LEU A 41 -11.47 3.03 -7.61
C LEU A 41 -11.61 4.13 -8.68
N LYS A 42 -11.02 5.28 -8.41
CA LYS A 42 -11.07 6.47 -9.26
C LYS A 42 -9.68 6.80 -9.76
N ILE A 43 -9.63 7.57 -10.84
CA ILE A 43 -8.39 8.23 -11.25
C ILE A 43 -7.93 9.15 -10.12
N GLU A 44 -6.62 9.25 -9.92
CA GLU A 44 -5.96 9.91 -8.79
C GLU A 44 -6.08 9.21 -7.42
N ASP A 45 -6.76 8.05 -7.32
CA ASP A 45 -6.66 7.23 -6.12
C ASP A 45 -5.22 6.77 -5.91
N VAL A 46 -4.70 6.98 -4.70
CA VAL A 46 -3.32 6.64 -4.35
C VAL A 46 -3.27 5.37 -3.51
N ILE A 47 -2.45 4.41 -3.91
CA ILE A 47 -2.20 3.19 -3.15
C ILE A 47 -1.08 3.49 -2.16
N VAL A 48 -1.38 3.42 -0.86
CA VAL A 48 -0.43 3.78 0.21
C VAL A 48 0.06 2.57 1.00
N ALA A 49 -0.71 1.49 1.06
CA ALA A 49 -0.34 0.27 1.78
C ALA A 49 -0.97 -0.99 1.17
N VAL A 50 -0.32 -2.12 1.42
CA VAL A 50 -0.80 -3.47 1.11
C VAL A 50 -0.70 -4.31 2.39
N ASP A 51 -1.81 -4.92 2.81
CA ASP A 51 -1.96 -5.70 4.05
C ASP A 51 -1.44 -4.96 5.30
N GLY A 52 -1.76 -3.67 5.39
CA GLY A 52 -1.36 -2.81 6.52
C GLY A 52 0.10 -2.39 6.52
N THR A 53 0.90 -2.84 5.55
CA THR A 53 2.29 -2.42 5.37
C THR A 53 2.37 -1.33 4.31
N GLU A 54 3.02 -0.21 4.63
CA GLU A 54 3.22 0.88 3.67
C GLU A 54 3.88 0.36 2.38
N PHE A 55 3.32 0.76 1.23
CA PHE A 55 3.80 0.33 -0.07
C PHE A 55 4.38 1.52 -0.83
N ARG A 56 5.70 1.55 -0.95
CA ARG A 56 6.46 2.54 -1.73
C ARG A 56 7.37 1.81 -2.73
N SER A 57 6.79 1.41 -3.86
CA SER A 57 7.52 0.68 -4.88
C SER A 57 6.94 0.90 -6.28
N THR A 58 7.52 0.24 -7.29
CA THR A 58 7.09 0.34 -8.68
C THR A 58 5.78 -0.40 -8.94
N SER A 59 5.14 -0.09 -10.07
CA SER A 59 3.95 -0.81 -10.54
C SER A 59 4.22 -2.30 -10.76
N ASP A 60 5.41 -2.65 -11.26
CA ASP A 60 5.80 -4.04 -11.51
C ASP A 60 5.88 -4.83 -10.19
N ASN A 61 6.50 -4.25 -9.16
CA ASN A 61 6.56 -4.87 -7.83
C ASN A 61 5.17 -5.06 -7.22
N LEU A 62 4.24 -4.12 -7.45
CA LEU A 62 2.86 -4.29 -7.02
C LEU A 62 2.18 -5.44 -7.77
N VAL A 63 2.40 -5.56 -9.09
CA VAL A 63 1.85 -6.66 -9.89
C VAL A 63 2.39 -8.00 -9.42
N ASP A 64 3.70 -8.10 -9.18
CA ASP A 64 4.34 -9.33 -8.71
C ASP A 64 3.81 -9.72 -7.32
N LEU A 65 3.73 -8.76 -6.40
CA LEU A 65 3.16 -8.95 -5.07
C LEU A 65 1.72 -9.50 -5.17
N LEU A 66 0.86 -8.81 -5.91
CA LEU A 66 -0.54 -9.20 -6.04
C LEU A 66 -0.72 -10.53 -6.79
N SER A 67 0.27 -10.97 -7.58
CA SER A 67 0.26 -12.23 -8.32
C SER A 67 0.83 -13.41 -7.55
N SER A 68 1.48 -13.18 -6.42
CA SER A 68 2.32 -14.19 -5.73
C SER A 68 1.57 -15.33 -5.02
N GLU A 69 0.24 -15.29 -4.94
CA GLU A 69 -0.56 -16.23 -4.15
C GLU A 69 -1.67 -16.92 -4.98
N GLU A 70 -1.80 -18.25 -4.85
CA GLU A 70 -2.80 -19.09 -5.53
C GLU A 70 -4.25 -18.73 -5.11
N HIS A 71 -4.43 -18.07 -3.95
CA HIS A 71 -5.72 -17.62 -3.43
C HIS A 71 -5.72 -16.18 -2.83
N GLY A 72 -4.64 -15.41 -3.01
CA GLY A 72 -4.33 -14.21 -2.23
C GLY A 72 -5.34 -13.07 -2.40
N LYS A 73 -6.21 -12.94 -1.40
CA LYS A 73 -6.94 -11.70 -1.15
C LYS A 73 -5.99 -10.73 -0.47
N TRP A 74 -5.74 -9.60 -1.10
CA TRP A 74 -4.91 -8.52 -0.60
C TRP A 74 -5.79 -7.37 -0.13
N LEU A 75 -5.46 -6.79 1.02
CA LEU A 75 -6.07 -5.57 1.52
C LEU A 75 -5.24 -4.38 1.05
N LEU A 76 -5.83 -3.51 0.25
CA LEU A 76 -5.19 -2.27 -0.18
C LEU A 76 -5.74 -1.12 0.64
N THR A 77 -4.85 -0.28 1.17
CA THR A 77 -5.22 1.02 1.72
C THR A 77 -5.06 2.06 0.63
N ILE A 78 -6.15 2.78 0.36
CA ILE A 78 -6.24 3.81 -0.67
C ILE A 78 -6.44 5.16 -0.01
N PHE A 79 -5.71 6.17 -0.49
CA PHE A 79 -5.91 7.57 -0.15
C PHE A 79 -6.64 8.30 -1.29
N ARG A 80 -7.73 8.98 -0.94
CA ARG A 80 -8.53 9.81 -1.86
C ARG A 80 -9.01 11.05 -1.11
N ASP A 81 -8.73 12.23 -1.65
CA ASP A 81 -9.28 13.52 -1.17
C ASP A 81 -9.14 13.73 0.35
N GLY A 82 -8.00 13.36 0.93
CA GLY A 82 -7.76 13.52 2.37
C GLY A 82 -8.29 12.38 3.25
N GLN A 83 -8.85 11.32 2.67
CA GLN A 83 -9.43 10.19 3.39
C GLN A 83 -8.75 8.88 3.00
N PHE A 84 -8.60 8.00 3.98
CA PHE A 84 -8.15 6.62 3.77
C PHE A 84 -9.35 5.68 3.78
N PHE A 85 -9.36 4.72 2.86
CA PHE A 85 -10.29 3.61 2.87
C PHE A 85 -9.60 2.33 2.40
N GLU A 86 -10.21 1.20 2.72
CA GLU A 86 -9.63 -0.11 2.43
C GLU A 86 -10.45 -0.84 1.37
N VAL A 87 -9.77 -1.55 0.48
CA VAL A 87 -10.41 -2.43 -0.51
C VAL A 87 -9.71 -3.77 -0.59
N PHE A 88 -10.49 -4.84 -0.66
CA PHE A 88 -9.95 -6.16 -0.95
C PHE A 88 -9.82 -6.35 -2.45
N THR A 89 -8.66 -6.79 -2.93
CA THR A 89 -8.45 -7.28 -4.29
C THR A 89 -8.00 -8.73 -4.28
N ILE A 90 -8.22 -9.42 -5.38
CA ILE A 90 -7.61 -10.74 -5.63
C ILE A 90 -6.80 -10.55 -6.89
N GLY A 91 -5.50 -10.78 -6.88
CA GLY A 91 -4.67 -10.55 -8.07
C GLY A 91 -4.48 -9.07 -8.48
N PRO A 92 -3.75 -8.82 -9.58
CA PRO A 92 -3.39 -7.48 -10.05
C PRO A 92 -4.60 -6.60 -10.39
N LEU A 93 -4.48 -5.29 -10.11
CA LEU A 93 -5.56 -4.32 -10.25
C LEU A 93 -6.02 -4.09 -11.69
N GLY A 94 -5.10 -4.16 -12.66
CA GLY A 94 -5.37 -3.88 -14.07
C GLY A 94 -5.66 -2.39 -14.33
N GLY A 95 -4.87 -1.78 -15.20
CA GLY A 95 -4.90 -0.34 -15.44
C GLY A 95 -3.49 0.22 -15.47
N VAL A 96 -3.39 1.53 -15.70
CA VAL A 96 -2.11 2.23 -15.69
C VAL A 96 -1.95 2.88 -14.33
N LEU A 97 -0.84 2.56 -13.67
CA LEU A 97 -0.40 3.21 -12.46
C LEU A 97 0.77 4.13 -12.79
N LYS A 98 0.78 5.32 -12.18
CA LYS A 98 1.89 6.27 -12.28
C LYS A 98 2.34 6.67 -10.89
N PHE A 99 3.56 7.17 -10.78
CA PHE A 99 3.97 7.81 -9.53
C PHE A 99 3.16 9.07 -9.26
N THR A 100 2.90 9.40 -8.00
CA THR A 100 2.21 10.64 -7.60
C THR A 100 3.00 11.90 -7.97
N SER A 101 4.29 11.77 -8.25
CA SER A 101 5.15 12.84 -8.76
C SER A 101 5.11 13.00 -10.29
N ASP A 102 4.43 12.10 -11.00
CA ASP A 102 4.31 12.12 -12.46
C ASP A 102 2.97 12.81 -12.81
N ASP A 103 3.06 13.97 -13.48
CA ASP A 103 1.92 14.69 -14.08
C ASP A 103 1.64 14.16 -15.49
#